data_AF-A0A259PG19-F1
#
_entry.id   AF-A0A259PG19-F1
#
_cell.length_a   1.000
_cell.length_b   1.000
_cell.length_c   1.000
_cell.angle_alpha   90.00
_cell.angle_beta   90.00
_cell.angle_gamma   90.00
#
_symmetry.space_group_name_H-M   'P 1'
#
loop_
_entity.id
_entity.type
_entity.pdbx_description
1 polymer ?
#
loop_
_entity_poly.entity_id
_entity_poly.type
_entity_poly.pdbx_seq_one_letter_code
_entity_poly.pdbx_strand_id
1 'polypeptide(L)'
;MRFIALLVNCISVDKQKLDIEVHRLISDLELADSTATTIGSMLSSSGVFIDKAALDQMKALVKAVYKVCEMPLFQKLVLEQAPLIAKHQQSTSGVFYGFDFHLGVNGPQLIEINTNAGGAMISALEIGASKNCCEPVERRLGVRNMPNEIYETFLDMFTQEWRSFNKDPSAQLKTIAIVDENPTEQFLYPEFQLFQALFQKHGITTIITSPDGLTIKDKKVYFGKIQIDLIYNRTTDFYFQDSSYEVLRDAYLQDYAAITPNPFNHAVFANKDNLCILSNREHLDSLGVDLSIQEILLSHIPETVKVSSKNEESLWTNRKEYFFKPSQGYGSRAVYRGDKLTKGVWKLRIKAILHKK
;
A
#
# COMPACT_ATOMS: atom_id res chain seq x y z
N MET A 1 3.48 -25.77 44.90
CA MET A 1 4.20 -25.63 43.62
C MET A 1 3.88 -24.23 43.07
N ARG A 2 4.84 -23.30 43.08
CA ARG A 2 4.63 -21.95 42.54
C ARG A 2 4.71 -22.05 41.01
N PHE A 3 3.61 -21.77 40.31
CA PHE A 3 3.65 -21.55 38.88
C PHE A 3 4.29 -20.18 38.62
N ILE A 4 5.54 -20.20 38.18
CA ILE A 4 6.16 -19.02 37.57
C ILE A 4 5.60 -18.96 36.15
N ALA A 5 4.69 -18.02 35.89
CA ALA A 5 4.34 -17.66 34.53
C ALA A 5 5.55 -16.94 33.92
N LEU A 6 6.45 -17.69 33.29
CA LEU A 6 7.38 -17.12 32.33
C LEU A 6 6.54 -16.60 31.17
N LEU A 7 6.40 -15.28 31.08
CA LEU A 7 6.00 -14.60 29.84
C LEU A 7 7.09 -14.87 28.80
N VAL A 8 7.01 -16.02 28.14
CA VAL A 8 7.85 -16.33 26.98
C VAL A 8 7.28 -15.53 25.82
N ASN A 9 7.90 -14.40 25.48
CA ASN A 9 7.64 -13.71 24.22
C ASN A 9 8.13 -14.61 23.08
N CYS A 10 7.24 -15.46 22.55
CA CYS A 10 7.67 -16.57 21.72
C CYS A 10 8.28 -16.15 20.37
N ILE A 11 8.00 -14.92 19.92
CA ILE A 11 8.62 -14.32 18.74
C ILE A 11 8.91 -12.86 19.09
N SER A 12 10.17 -12.47 18.95
CA SER A 12 10.64 -11.08 19.08
C SER A 12 11.77 -10.82 18.10
N VAL A 13 11.98 -9.55 17.76
CA VAL A 13 13.05 -9.14 16.85
C VAL A 13 14.40 -9.16 17.58
N ASP A 14 15.38 -9.86 17.00
CA ASP A 14 16.76 -9.79 17.45
C ASP A 14 17.43 -8.52 16.93
N LYS A 15 17.77 -7.59 17.82
CA LYS A 15 18.45 -6.35 17.45
C LYS A 15 19.80 -6.61 16.75
N GLN A 16 20.55 -7.62 17.16
CA GLN A 16 21.84 -7.94 16.52
C GLN A 16 21.63 -8.53 15.12
N LYS A 17 20.61 -9.37 14.93
CA LYS A 17 20.31 -9.88 13.58
C LYS A 17 19.75 -8.78 12.68
N LEU A 18 18.89 -7.90 13.22
CA LEU A 18 18.37 -6.76 12.47
C LEU A 18 19.52 -5.88 11.96
N ASP A 19 20.47 -5.58 12.84
CA ASP A 19 21.67 -4.83 12.51
C ASP A 19 22.46 -5.51 11.38
N ILE A 20 22.71 -6.82 11.49
CA ILE A 20 23.37 -7.62 10.45
C ILE A 20 22.60 -7.58 9.12
N GLU A 21 21.27 -7.72 9.13
CA GLU A 21 20.47 -7.71 7.90
C GLU A 21 20.49 -6.35 7.20
N VAL A 22 20.48 -5.24 7.95
CA VAL A 22 20.61 -3.90 7.37
C VAL A 22 21.99 -3.71 6.74
N HIS A 23 23.06 -4.10 7.44
CA HIS A 23 24.44 -4.03 6.94
C HIS A 23 24.71 -4.91 5.71
N ARG A 24 23.87 -5.93 5.44
CA ARG A 24 23.95 -6.72 4.20
C ARG A 24 23.47 -5.97 2.96
N LEU A 25 22.62 -4.96 3.14
CA LEU A 25 22.09 -4.12 2.07
C LEU A 25 22.89 -2.82 1.95
N ILE A 26 23.12 -2.14 3.07
CA ILE A 26 23.77 -0.82 3.10
C ILE A 26 25.24 -1.00 3.52
N SER A 27 26.17 -0.63 2.62
CA SER A 27 27.61 -0.75 2.86
C SER A 27 28.22 0.45 3.61
N ASP A 28 27.55 1.60 3.58
CA ASP A 28 27.94 2.76 4.39
C ASP A 28 27.58 2.50 5.86
N LEU A 29 28.59 2.48 6.73
CA LEU A 29 28.43 2.05 8.12
C LEU A 29 27.55 3.01 8.94
N GLU A 30 27.77 4.32 8.82
CA GLU A 30 26.99 5.31 9.59
C GLU A 30 25.52 5.30 9.16
N LEU A 31 25.27 5.16 7.85
CA LEU A 31 23.92 5.03 7.33
C LEU A 31 23.26 3.71 7.74
N ALA A 32 23.99 2.60 7.73
CA ALA A 32 23.48 1.30 8.14
C ALA A 32 23.09 1.30 9.64
N ASP A 33 23.95 1.82 10.51
CA ASP A 33 23.70 1.94 11.97
C ASP A 33 22.45 2.79 12.27
N SER A 34 22.36 3.96 11.63
CA SER A 34 21.21 4.87 11.81
C SER A 34 19.91 4.29 11.24
N THR A 35 19.99 3.57 10.12
CA THR A 35 18.86 2.84 9.53
C THR A 35 18.39 1.72 10.45
N ALA A 36 19.29 0.87 10.95
CA ALA A 36 18.96 -0.23 11.84
C ALA A 36 18.33 0.26 13.15
N THR A 37 18.84 1.36 13.71
CA THR A 37 18.27 2.00 14.91
C THR A 37 16.83 2.47 14.65
N THR A 38 16.61 3.20 13.55
CA THR A 38 15.30 3.73 13.20
C THR A 38 14.30 2.61 12.92
N ILE A 39 14.65 1.62 12.09
CA ILE A 39 13.80 0.45 11.82
C ILE A 39 13.51 -0.34 13.09
N GLY A 40 14.50 -0.54 13.96
CA GLY A 40 14.30 -1.23 15.23
C GLY A 40 13.28 -0.54 16.14
N SER A 41 13.10 0.78 16.01
CA SER A 41 12.08 1.53 16.76
C SER A 41 10.65 1.35 16.21
N MET A 42 10.52 0.88 14.96
CA MET A 42 9.23 0.64 14.30
C MET A 42 8.65 -0.75 14.60
N LEU A 43 9.48 -1.65 15.11
CA LEU A 43 9.14 -3.06 15.31
C LEU A 43 8.62 -3.33 16.72
N SER A 44 7.60 -4.18 16.82
CA SER A 44 7.11 -4.68 18.10
C SER A 44 8.10 -5.68 18.70
N SER A 45 8.29 -5.62 20.02
CA SER A 45 9.05 -6.62 20.77
C SER A 45 8.29 -7.94 20.99
N SER A 46 7.03 -8.01 20.55
CA SER A 46 6.14 -9.15 20.73
C SER A 46 5.42 -9.49 19.43
N GLY A 47 5.47 -10.77 19.05
CA GLY A 47 4.70 -11.29 17.92
C GLY A 47 3.20 -11.41 18.24
N VAL A 48 2.39 -11.22 17.21
CA VAL A 48 0.94 -11.51 17.22
C VAL A 48 0.70 -12.73 16.34
N PHE A 49 -0.15 -13.64 16.81
CA PHE A 49 -0.48 -14.86 16.09
C PHE A 49 -1.83 -14.71 15.40
N ILE A 50 -1.86 -15.05 14.12
CA ILE A 50 -3.09 -15.18 13.34
C ILE A 50 -3.34 -16.67 13.07
N ASP A 51 -4.59 -17.09 13.16
CA ASP A 51 -4.96 -18.45 12.81
C ASP A 51 -4.88 -18.67 11.29
N LYS A 52 -4.61 -19.93 10.91
CA LYS A 52 -4.44 -20.30 9.50
C LYS A 52 -5.70 -20.06 8.68
N ALA A 53 -6.88 -20.24 9.28
CA ALA A 53 -8.16 -20.05 8.61
C ALA A 53 -8.38 -18.56 8.27
N ALA A 54 -8.11 -17.65 9.19
CA ALA A 54 -8.16 -16.21 8.96
C ALA A 54 -7.18 -15.77 7.86
N LEU A 55 -5.95 -16.30 7.85
CA LEU A 55 -4.99 -16.02 6.77
C LEU A 55 -5.51 -16.50 5.41
N ASP A 56 -6.14 -17.68 5.35
CA ASP A 56 -6.68 -18.22 4.11
C ASP A 56 -7.93 -17.43 3.65
N GLN A 57 -8.76 -16.94 4.58
CA GLN A 57 -9.85 -16.01 4.31
C GLN A 57 -9.35 -14.67 3.75
N MET A 58 -8.31 -14.07 4.34
CA MET A 58 -7.68 -12.86 3.80
C MET A 58 -7.20 -13.08 2.36
N LYS A 59 -6.51 -14.20 2.09
CA LYS A 59 -6.04 -14.55 0.74
C LYS A 59 -7.18 -14.74 -0.25
N ALA A 60 -8.26 -15.41 0.17
CA ALA A 60 -9.45 -15.59 -0.66
C ALA A 60 -10.09 -14.24 -0.99
N LEU A 61 -10.19 -13.35 -0.01
CA LEU A 61 -10.72 -12.01 -0.23
C LEU A 61 -9.84 -11.18 -1.18
N VAL A 62 -8.52 -11.16 -0.97
CA VAL A 62 -7.61 -10.44 -1.88
C VAL A 62 -7.82 -10.91 -3.33
N LYS A 63 -7.87 -12.23 -3.56
CA LYS A 63 -8.15 -12.78 -4.90
C LYS A 63 -9.52 -12.38 -5.43
N ALA A 64 -10.56 -12.37 -4.59
CA ALA A 64 -11.90 -11.95 -4.98
C ALA A 64 -11.93 -10.46 -5.38
N VAL A 65 -11.26 -9.59 -4.63
CA VAL A 65 -11.13 -8.17 -4.95
C VAL A 65 -10.40 -7.98 -6.28
N TYR A 66 -9.25 -8.62 -6.49
CA TYR A 66 -8.54 -8.54 -7.77
C TYR A 66 -9.43 -8.93 -8.95
N LYS A 67 -10.15 -10.06 -8.85
CA LYS A 67 -11.08 -10.49 -9.90
C LYS A 67 -12.12 -9.42 -10.24
N VAL A 68 -12.72 -8.77 -9.25
CA VAL A 68 -13.73 -7.72 -9.50
C VAL A 68 -13.09 -6.44 -10.04
N CYS A 69 -11.97 -6.00 -9.45
CA CYS A 69 -11.24 -4.81 -9.89
C CYS A 69 -10.70 -4.94 -11.33
N GLU A 70 -10.44 -6.15 -11.81
CA GLU A 70 -10.01 -6.43 -13.19
C GLU A 70 -11.18 -6.54 -14.20
N MET A 71 -12.43 -6.57 -13.75
CA MET A 71 -13.59 -6.64 -14.66
C MET A 71 -13.75 -5.32 -15.44
N PRO A 72 -13.91 -5.37 -16.78
CA PRO A 72 -14.09 -4.16 -17.59
C PRO A 72 -15.28 -3.29 -17.17
N LEU A 73 -16.40 -3.91 -16.74
CA LEU A 73 -17.57 -3.18 -16.26
C LEU A 73 -17.30 -2.43 -14.95
N PHE A 74 -16.57 -3.06 -14.02
CA PHE A 74 -16.18 -2.41 -12.77
C PHE A 74 -15.22 -1.25 -13.05
N GLN A 75 -14.18 -1.47 -13.85
CA GLN A 75 -13.22 -0.42 -14.21
C GLN A 75 -13.92 0.76 -14.90
N LYS A 76 -14.82 0.50 -15.85
CA LYS A 76 -15.62 1.54 -16.48
C LYS A 76 -16.40 2.37 -15.45
N LEU A 77 -17.11 1.70 -14.54
CA LEU A 77 -17.93 2.35 -13.51
C LEU A 77 -17.09 3.27 -12.59
N VAL A 78 -15.94 2.79 -12.09
CA VAL A 78 -15.11 3.56 -11.15
C VAL A 78 -14.35 4.68 -11.86
N LEU A 79 -13.92 4.47 -13.11
CA LEU A 79 -13.20 5.46 -13.90
C LEU A 79 -14.11 6.57 -14.44
N GLU A 80 -15.41 6.32 -14.62
CA GLU A 80 -16.38 7.37 -14.96
C GLU A 80 -16.42 8.49 -13.91
N GLN A 81 -16.22 8.15 -12.64
CA GLN A 81 -16.21 9.10 -11.51
C GLN A 81 -14.80 9.57 -11.11
N ALA A 82 -13.76 8.96 -11.68
CA ALA A 82 -12.36 9.29 -11.38
C ALA A 82 -11.91 10.57 -12.13
N PRO A 83 -10.87 11.26 -11.63
CA PRO A 83 -10.21 12.33 -12.38
C PRO A 83 -9.72 11.85 -13.75
N LEU A 84 -9.71 12.73 -14.76
CA LEU A 84 -9.36 12.38 -16.15
C LEU A 84 -8.00 11.66 -16.28
N ILE A 85 -7.02 12.06 -15.48
CA ILE A 85 -5.68 11.45 -15.47
C ILE A 85 -5.75 9.93 -15.24
N ALA A 86 -6.64 9.46 -14.37
CA ALA A 86 -6.75 8.04 -14.02
C ALA A 86 -7.36 7.18 -15.14
N LYS A 87 -7.88 7.79 -16.21
CA LYS A 87 -8.38 7.08 -17.39
C LYS A 87 -7.26 6.68 -18.35
N HIS A 88 -6.10 7.34 -18.25
CA HIS A 88 -4.90 6.86 -18.94
C HIS A 88 -4.44 5.58 -18.26
N GLN A 89 -4.05 4.57 -19.03
CA GLN A 89 -3.63 3.28 -18.48
C GLN A 89 -2.28 2.89 -19.08
N GLN A 90 -1.27 2.82 -18.22
CA GLN A 90 0.00 2.18 -18.54
C GLN A 90 -0.14 0.65 -18.45
N SER A 91 0.78 -0.07 -19.08
CA SER A 91 0.88 -1.53 -18.94
C SER A 91 1.48 -1.96 -17.58
N THR A 92 1.73 -1.01 -16.68
CA THR A 92 2.19 -1.24 -15.32
C THR A 92 1.05 -1.67 -14.40
N SER A 93 1.25 -2.73 -13.63
CA SER A 93 0.23 -3.32 -12.74
C SER A 93 0.18 -2.63 -11.38
N GLY A 94 1.29 -2.03 -10.96
CA GLY A 94 1.46 -1.37 -9.67
C GLY A 94 2.21 -2.26 -8.67
N VAL A 95 3.27 -1.72 -8.08
CA VAL A 95 4.02 -2.40 -7.00
C VAL A 95 3.42 -2.11 -5.63
N PHE A 96 3.60 -3.04 -4.70
CA PHE A 96 3.27 -2.88 -3.28
C PHE A 96 1.84 -2.41 -2.97
N TYR A 97 0.89 -3.28 -3.33
CA TYR A 97 -0.46 -3.19 -2.79
C TYR A 97 -0.50 -3.67 -1.33
N GLY A 98 -1.17 -2.91 -0.47
CA GLY A 98 -1.49 -3.26 0.91
C GLY A 98 -2.98 -3.51 1.06
N PHE A 99 -3.36 -4.60 1.71
CA PHE A 99 -4.74 -4.89 2.08
C PHE A 99 -4.79 -4.99 3.59
N ASP A 100 -5.45 -4.02 4.23
CA ASP A 100 -5.44 -3.89 5.67
C ASP A 100 -6.69 -4.50 6.27
N PHE A 101 -6.51 -5.32 7.30
CA PHE A 101 -7.57 -6.08 7.93
C PHE A 101 -7.66 -5.80 9.43
N HIS A 102 -8.89 -5.76 9.94
CA HIS A 102 -9.16 -5.96 11.36
C HIS A 102 -9.63 -7.39 11.61
N LEU A 103 -9.08 -8.04 12.62
CA LEU A 103 -9.54 -9.34 13.08
C LEU A 103 -10.62 -9.15 14.15
N GLY A 104 -11.79 -9.75 13.94
CA GLY A 104 -12.90 -9.73 14.89
C GLY A 104 -13.59 -11.08 15.01
N VAL A 105 -14.69 -11.11 15.76
CA VAL A 105 -15.51 -12.33 15.95
C VAL A 105 -16.06 -12.91 14.64
N ASN A 106 -16.18 -12.08 13.61
CA ASN A 106 -16.63 -12.45 12.27
C ASN A 106 -15.46 -12.77 11.32
N GLY A 107 -14.26 -13.02 11.85
CA GLY A 107 -13.04 -13.22 11.08
C GLY A 107 -12.41 -11.90 10.59
N PRO A 108 -11.54 -11.96 9.58
CA PRO A 108 -10.87 -10.78 9.03
C PRO A 108 -11.86 -9.89 8.26
N GLN A 109 -11.77 -8.59 8.48
CA GLN A 109 -12.58 -7.56 7.83
C GLN A 109 -11.66 -6.55 7.17
N LEU A 110 -11.76 -6.39 5.85
CA LEU A 110 -10.98 -5.44 5.07
C LEU A 110 -11.40 -4.01 5.43
N ILE A 111 -10.43 -3.18 5.80
CA ILE A 111 -10.68 -1.79 6.22
C ILE A 111 -10.22 -0.76 5.19
N GLU A 112 -9.20 -1.10 4.39
CA GLU A 112 -8.69 -0.30 3.28
C GLU A 112 -7.78 -1.11 2.35
N ILE A 113 -7.61 -0.59 1.14
CA ILE A 113 -6.65 -1.06 0.14
C ILE A 113 -5.73 0.14 -0.15
N ASN A 114 -4.43 -0.09 -0.11
CA ASN A 114 -3.39 0.91 -0.35
C ASN A 114 -2.62 0.50 -1.62
N THR A 115 -2.53 1.37 -2.63
CA THR A 115 -1.76 1.08 -3.86
C THR A 115 -0.30 1.52 -3.76
N ASN A 116 0.07 2.27 -2.73
CA ASN A 116 1.42 2.76 -2.45
C ASN A 116 1.78 2.39 -0.99
N ALA A 117 1.74 1.10 -0.67
CA ALA A 117 1.96 0.63 0.69
C ALA A 117 3.45 0.67 1.06
N GLY A 118 3.74 1.12 2.28
CA GLY A 118 5.05 1.01 2.90
C GLY A 118 5.15 -0.17 3.87
N GLY A 119 6.36 -0.47 4.31
CA GLY A 119 6.65 -1.49 5.33
C GLY A 119 7.16 -2.82 4.78
N ALA A 120 7.19 -3.02 3.46
CA ALA A 120 7.63 -4.27 2.86
C ALA A 120 9.10 -4.62 3.20
N MET A 121 10.01 -3.63 3.15
CA MET A 121 11.41 -3.86 3.54
C MET A 121 11.53 -4.09 5.04
N ILE A 122 10.72 -3.38 5.82
CA ILE A 122 10.68 -3.52 7.28
C ILE A 122 10.26 -4.94 7.67
N SER A 123 9.20 -5.46 7.06
CA SER A 123 8.74 -6.84 7.28
C SER A 123 9.76 -7.87 6.80
N ALA A 124 10.45 -7.64 5.68
CA ALA A 124 11.51 -8.54 5.20
C ALA A 124 12.69 -8.61 6.20
N LEU A 125 13.10 -7.45 6.73
CA LEU A 125 14.12 -7.36 7.78
C LEU A 125 13.65 -8.03 9.07
N GLU A 126 12.40 -7.83 9.49
CA GLU A 126 11.81 -8.50 10.65
C GLU A 126 11.87 -10.02 10.53
N ILE A 127 11.55 -10.56 9.34
CA ILE A 127 11.64 -12.00 9.06
C ILE A 127 13.08 -12.50 9.22
N GLY A 128 14.06 -11.80 8.64
CA GLY A 128 15.48 -12.13 8.79
C GLY A 128 15.98 -12.01 10.23
N ALA A 129 15.44 -11.04 10.99
CA ALA A 129 15.84 -10.73 12.35
C ALA A 129 15.07 -11.50 13.43
N SER A 130 14.07 -12.32 13.08
CA SER A 130 13.21 -12.97 14.05
C SER A 130 13.95 -13.97 14.95
N LYS A 131 13.68 -13.92 16.26
CA LYS A 131 14.06 -14.94 17.23
C LYS A 131 12.99 -16.03 17.30
N ASN A 132 13.43 -17.28 17.21
CA ASN A 132 12.58 -18.43 17.45
C ASN A 132 12.70 -18.82 18.94
N CYS A 133 11.57 -18.84 19.67
CA CYS A 133 11.57 -19.20 21.10
C CYS A 133 11.86 -20.68 21.39
N CYS A 134 11.68 -21.57 20.41
CA CYS A 134 11.84 -23.00 20.57
C CYS A 134 11.97 -23.74 19.22
N GLU A 135 12.52 -24.96 19.27
CA GLU A 135 12.74 -25.81 18.09
C GLU A 135 11.48 -26.03 17.23
N PRO A 136 10.25 -26.23 17.77
CA PRO A 136 9.04 -26.35 16.94
C PRO A 136 8.64 -25.07 16.19
N VAL A 137 9.01 -23.90 16.72
CA VAL A 137 8.81 -22.61 16.04
C VAL A 137 9.89 -22.42 14.98
N GLU A 138 11.14 -22.74 15.32
CA GLU A 138 12.27 -22.73 14.38
C GLU A 138 12.07 -23.68 13.21
N ARG A 139 11.56 -24.89 13.42
CA ARG A 139 11.28 -25.84 12.33
C ARG A 139 10.17 -25.36 11.39
N ARG A 140 9.18 -24.61 11.91
CA ARG A 140 8.06 -24.05 11.13
C ARG A 140 8.41 -22.72 10.44
N LEU A 141 9.28 -21.91 11.04
CA LEU A 141 9.70 -20.59 10.54
C LEU A 141 11.04 -20.62 9.79
N GLY A 142 11.90 -21.61 10.01
CA GLY A 142 13.21 -21.73 9.37
C GLY A 142 13.13 -21.92 7.85
N VAL A 143 12.01 -22.46 7.34
CA VAL A 143 11.69 -22.51 5.90
C VAL A 143 11.18 -21.16 5.37
N ARG A 144 10.79 -20.23 6.26
CA ARG A 144 10.23 -18.90 5.92
C ARG A 144 11.23 -17.74 6.11
N ASN A 145 12.37 -17.97 6.75
CA ASN A 145 13.39 -16.96 7.03
C ASN A 145 14.38 -16.81 5.86
N MET A 146 13.86 -16.57 4.65
CA MET A 146 14.67 -16.38 3.43
C MET A 146 14.57 -14.92 2.95
N PRO A 147 15.18 -13.95 3.67
CA PRO A 147 15.07 -12.53 3.30
C PRO A 147 15.59 -12.27 1.88
N ASN A 148 16.60 -13.02 1.42
CA ASN A 148 17.09 -12.91 0.04
C ASN A 148 16.01 -13.26 -0.99
N GLU A 149 15.22 -14.33 -0.80
CA GLU A 149 14.14 -14.68 -1.73
C GLU A 149 13.04 -13.60 -1.76
N ILE A 150 12.79 -12.95 -0.62
CA ILE A 150 11.87 -11.81 -0.53
C ILE A 150 12.44 -10.61 -1.30
N TYR A 151 13.72 -10.31 -1.14
CA TYR A 151 14.39 -9.22 -1.87
C TYR A 151 14.41 -9.47 -3.39
N GLU A 152 14.67 -10.70 -3.83
CA GLU A 152 14.55 -11.09 -5.24
C GLU A 152 13.12 -10.91 -5.75
N THR A 153 12.12 -11.31 -4.95
CA THR A 153 10.70 -11.09 -5.30
C THR A 153 10.38 -9.61 -5.47
N PHE A 154 10.93 -8.75 -4.62
CA PHE A 154 10.76 -7.29 -4.76
C PHE A 154 11.44 -6.79 -6.03
N LEU A 155 12.69 -7.18 -6.30
CA LEU A 155 13.41 -6.81 -7.52
C LEU A 155 12.69 -7.26 -8.80
N ASP A 156 12.19 -8.49 -8.80
CA ASP A 156 11.42 -9.08 -9.89
C ASP A 156 10.13 -8.29 -10.15
N MET A 157 9.47 -7.81 -9.09
CA MET A 157 8.27 -6.98 -9.22
C MET A 157 8.54 -5.72 -10.06
N PHE A 158 9.60 -4.95 -9.76
CA PHE A 158 9.96 -3.75 -10.55
C PHE A 158 10.45 -4.09 -11.96
N THR A 159 11.20 -5.18 -12.10
CA THR A 159 11.68 -5.62 -13.42
C THR A 159 10.52 -6.03 -14.33
N GLN A 160 9.48 -6.67 -13.76
CA GLN A 160 8.25 -7.01 -14.49
C GLN A 160 7.46 -5.76 -14.90
N GLU A 161 7.32 -4.77 -14.02
CA GLU A 161 6.71 -3.48 -14.36
C GLU A 161 7.40 -2.83 -15.58
N TRP A 162 8.73 -2.80 -15.57
CA TRP A 162 9.50 -2.25 -16.68
C TRP A 162 9.33 -3.02 -17.99
N ARG A 163 9.38 -4.37 -17.94
CA ARG A 163 9.16 -5.22 -19.12
C ARG A 163 7.76 -5.05 -19.69
N SER A 164 6.74 -4.97 -18.83
CA SER A 164 5.36 -4.75 -19.24
C SER A 164 5.17 -3.38 -19.89
N PHE A 165 5.74 -2.33 -19.30
CA PHE A 165 5.72 -0.98 -19.87
C PHE A 165 6.35 -0.93 -21.27
N ASN A 166 7.51 -1.57 -21.46
CA ASN A 166 8.19 -1.65 -22.76
C ASN A 166 7.58 -2.66 -23.72
N LYS A 167 6.67 -3.53 -23.26
CA LYS A 167 6.13 -4.67 -24.00
C LYS A 167 7.24 -5.58 -24.55
N ASP A 168 8.32 -5.71 -23.78
CA ASP A 168 9.50 -6.50 -24.14
C ASP A 168 9.98 -7.28 -22.91
N PRO A 169 9.90 -8.63 -22.92
CA PRO A 169 10.34 -9.45 -21.80
C PRO A 169 11.87 -9.44 -21.60
N SER A 170 12.63 -8.97 -22.59
CA SER A 170 14.09 -8.85 -22.52
C SER A 170 14.56 -7.46 -22.07
N ALA A 171 13.65 -6.49 -21.92
CA ALA A 171 13.98 -5.14 -21.48
C ALA A 171 14.69 -5.17 -20.12
N GLN A 172 15.82 -4.45 -20.05
CA GLN A 172 16.62 -4.32 -18.84
C GLN A 172 16.30 -3.00 -18.15
N LEU A 173 15.93 -3.07 -16.87
CA LEU A 173 15.71 -1.90 -16.02
C LEU A 173 17.07 -1.38 -15.56
N LYS A 174 17.40 -0.13 -15.88
CA LYS A 174 18.72 0.45 -15.57
C LYS A 174 18.64 1.58 -14.56
N THR A 175 17.53 2.31 -14.52
CA THR A 175 17.40 3.45 -13.60
C THR A 175 16.02 3.59 -12.98
N ILE A 176 15.99 3.68 -11.65
CA ILE A 176 14.78 3.92 -10.85
C ILE A 176 14.89 5.27 -10.14
N ALA A 177 13.81 6.07 -10.17
CA ALA A 177 13.63 7.19 -9.26
C ALA A 177 12.56 6.84 -8.22
N ILE A 178 12.91 6.86 -6.93
CA ILE A 178 11.96 6.79 -5.81
C ILE A 178 11.53 8.22 -5.50
N VAL A 179 10.25 8.53 -5.73
CA VAL A 179 9.76 9.91 -5.73
C VAL A 179 8.75 10.14 -4.61
N ASP A 180 9.06 11.06 -3.71
CA ASP A 180 8.15 11.58 -2.67
C ASP A 180 8.31 13.11 -2.59
N GLU A 181 7.31 13.86 -2.12
CA GLU A 181 7.39 15.32 -2.05
C GLU A 181 8.54 15.82 -1.15
N ASN A 182 8.71 15.20 0.02
CA ASN A 182 9.76 15.53 0.98
C ASN A 182 10.38 14.24 1.52
N PRO A 183 11.18 13.52 0.72
CA PRO A 183 11.56 12.14 1.03
C PRO A 183 12.23 12.02 2.40
N THR A 184 13.14 12.93 2.75
CA THR A 184 13.91 12.91 4.00
C THR A 184 13.07 13.22 5.24
N GLU A 185 11.89 13.81 5.07
CA GLU A 185 10.96 14.10 6.17
C GLU A 185 9.98 12.94 6.42
N GLN A 186 9.94 11.95 5.53
CA GLN A 186 9.06 10.79 5.68
C GLN A 186 9.53 9.90 6.83
N PHE A 187 8.58 9.48 7.66
CA PHE A 187 8.83 8.45 8.67
C PHE A 187 9.43 7.16 8.07
N LEU A 188 9.03 6.83 6.84
CA LEU A 188 9.50 5.67 6.08
C LEU A 188 10.70 5.98 5.17
N TYR A 189 11.40 7.11 5.33
CA TYR A 189 12.61 7.40 4.58
C TYR A 189 13.68 6.27 4.64
N PRO A 190 13.91 5.60 5.79
CA PRO A 190 14.83 4.46 5.84
C PRO A 190 14.42 3.31 4.91
N GLU A 191 13.13 3.10 4.67
CA GLU A 191 12.67 2.11 3.68
C GLU A 191 13.04 2.52 2.25
N PHE A 192 13.03 3.81 1.92
CA PHE A 192 13.46 4.29 0.60
C PHE A 192 14.95 4.02 0.39
N GLN A 193 15.77 4.21 1.43
CA GLN A 193 17.20 3.93 1.42
C GLN A 193 17.48 2.43 1.28
N LEU A 194 16.68 1.59 1.94
CA LEU A 194 16.78 0.13 1.82
C LEU A 194 16.45 -0.36 0.39
N PHE A 195 15.40 0.19 -0.25
CA PHE A 195 15.11 -0.10 -1.65
C PHE A 195 16.23 0.42 -2.58
N GLN A 196 16.73 1.64 -2.35
CA GLN A 196 17.84 2.19 -3.12
C GLN A 196 19.06 1.27 -3.06
N ALA A 197 19.45 0.83 -1.86
CA ALA A 197 20.58 -0.07 -1.66
C ALA A 197 20.34 -1.44 -2.33
N LEU A 198 19.12 -2.00 -2.21
CA LEU A 198 18.75 -3.25 -2.87
C LEU A 198 18.92 -3.16 -4.40
N PHE A 199 18.40 -2.11 -5.03
CA PHE A 199 18.48 -1.93 -6.47
C PHE A 199 19.92 -1.65 -6.95
N GLN A 200 20.67 -0.83 -6.22
CA GLN A 200 22.07 -0.52 -6.54
C GLN A 200 22.97 -1.76 -6.46
N LYS A 201 22.73 -2.64 -5.48
CA LYS A 201 23.42 -3.94 -5.38
C LYS A 201 23.21 -4.83 -6.61
N HIS A 202 22.10 -4.64 -7.32
CA HIS A 202 21.76 -5.33 -8.57
C HIS A 202 22.08 -4.51 -9.82
N GLY A 203 22.91 -3.47 -9.71
CA GLY A 203 23.39 -2.68 -10.85
C GLY A 203 22.36 -1.69 -11.40
N ILE A 204 21.25 -1.46 -10.71
CA ILE A 204 20.23 -0.48 -11.10
C ILE A 204 20.55 0.85 -10.42
N THR A 205 20.82 1.88 -11.22
CA THR A 205 21.04 3.24 -10.70
C THR A 205 19.76 3.71 -10.03
N THR A 206 19.80 4.03 -8.73
CA THR A 206 18.61 4.45 -7.99
C THR A 206 18.79 5.79 -7.32
N ILE A 207 17.82 6.68 -7.54
CA ILE A 207 17.81 8.05 -7.03
C ILE A 207 16.58 8.22 -6.15
N ILE A 208 16.73 8.86 -4.99
CA ILE A 208 15.60 9.33 -4.17
C ILE A 208 15.49 10.83 -4.42
N THR A 209 14.31 11.31 -4.83
CA THR A 209 14.14 12.72 -5.20
C THR A 209 12.72 13.22 -4.99
N SER A 210 12.55 14.54 -5.00
CA SER A 210 11.24 15.18 -5.09
C SER A 210 10.80 15.33 -6.54
N PRO A 211 9.49 15.56 -6.81
CA PRO A 211 9.00 15.82 -8.16
C PRO A 211 9.76 16.94 -8.88
N ASP A 212 10.11 18.02 -8.17
CA ASP A 212 10.85 19.18 -8.72
C ASP A 212 12.29 18.85 -9.15
N GLY A 213 12.84 17.71 -8.70
CA GLY A 213 14.15 17.22 -9.13
C GLY A 213 14.13 16.59 -10.53
N LEU A 214 12.94 16.33 -11.07
CA LEU A 214 12.76 15.69 -12.37
C LEU A 214 12.51 16.70 -13.47
N THR A 215 12.95 16.37 -14.68
CA THR A 215 12.69 17.15 -15.89
C THR A 215 12.32 16.24 -17.04
N ILE A 216 11.56 16.75 -18.00
CA ILE A 216 11.29 16.06 -19.26
C ILE A 216 12.12 16.70 -20.36
N LYS A 217 12.85 15.88 -21.10
CA LYS A 217 13.58 16.28 -22.30
C LYS A 217 13.52 15.16 -23.32
N ASP A 218 13.36 15.48 -24.60
CA ASP A 218 13.37 14.49 -25.70
C ASP A 218 12.43 13.30 -25.44
N LYS A 219 11.22 13.57 -24.90
CA LYS A 219 10.19 12.58 -24.55
C LYS A 219 10.63 11.54 -23.52
N LYS A 220 11.53 11.93 -22.62
CA LYS A 220 12.07 11.08 -21.56
C LYS A 220 12.20 11.87 -20.27
N VAL A 221 12.16 11.18 -19.14
CA VAL A 221 12.33 11.76 -17.80
C VAL A 221 13.81 11.71 -17.40
N TYR A 222 14.30 12.77 -16.76
CA TYR A 222 15.68 12.90 -16.29
C TYR A 222 15.75 13.45 -14.88
N PHE A 223 16.73 12.95 -14.10
CA PHE A 223 17.26 13.61 -12.92
C PHE A 223 18.68 14.12 -13.23
N GLY A 224 18.84 15.42 -13.38
CA GLY A 224 20.08 16.01 -13.89
C GLY A 224 20.41 15.49 -15.29
N LYS A 225 21.43 14.63 -15.41
CA LYS A 225 21.85 13.99 -16.68
C LYS A 225 21.41 12.52 -16.79
N ILE A 226 20.82 11.97 -15.75
CA ILE A 226 20.50 10.55 -15.66
C ILE A 226 19.07 10.36 -16.19
N GLN A 227 18.92 9.59 -17.27
CA GLN A 227 17.61 9.19 -17.78
C GLN A 227 16.96 8.22 -16.79
N ILE A 228 15.69 8.43 -16.47
CA ILE A 228 14.92 7.55 -15.58
C ILE A 228 14.09 6.60 -16.43
N ASP A 229 14.20 5.29 -16.17
CA ASP A 229 13.36 4.28 -16.83
C ASP A 229 12.02 4.13 -16.09
N LEU A 230 12.10 4.00 -14.76
CA LEU A 230 10.95 3.74 -13.89
C LEU A 230 10.91 4.72 -12.71
N ILE A 231 9.73 5.26 -12.45
CA ILE A 231 9.42 6.05 -11.26
C ILE A 231 8.66 5.16 -10.27
N TYR A 232 9.30 4.87 -9.14
CA TYR A 232 8.64 4.30 -7.98
C TYR A 232 7.97 5.43 -7.21
N ASN A 233 6.67 5.59 -7.46
CA ASN A 233 5.86 6.64 -6.89
C ASN A 233 5.59 6.38 -5.41
N ARG A 234 6.16 7.21 -4.54
CA ARG A 234 5.93 7.22 -3.09
C ARG A 234 5.12 8.43 -2.61
N THR A 235 4.68 9.29 -3.52
CA THR A 235 3.90 10.50 -3.22
C THR A 235 2.50 10.16 -2.66
N THR A 236 1.89 11.14 -1.98
CA THR A 236 0.51 11.01 -1.44
C THR A 236 -0.54 11.67 -2.33
N ASP A 237 -0.13 12.40 -3.36
CA ASP A 237 -1.01 12.89 -4.41
C ASP A 237 -1.15 11.84 -5.52
N PHE A 238 -2.04 10.88 -5.29
CA PHE A 238 -2.25 9.74 -6.18
C PHE A 238 -2.70 10.10 -7.60
N TYR A 239 -3.13 11.35 -7.83
CA TYR A 239 -3.59 11.83 -9.14
C TYR A 239 -2.72 12.97 -9.68
N PHE A 240 -1.59 13.30 -9.04
CA PHE A 240 -0.69 14.37 -9.44
C PHE A 240 -1.45 15.68 -9.71
N GLN A 241 -2.28 16.12 -8.77
CA GLN A 241 -3.15 17.29 -8.91
C GLN A 241 -2.39 18.60 -8.64
N ASP A 242 -1.47 18.62 -7.68
CA ASP A 242 -0.68 19.83 -7.40
C ASP A 242 0.23 20.20 -8.58
N SER A 243 0.48 21.49 -8.76
CA SER A 243 1.43 22.02 -9.75
C SER A 243 2.83 21.44 -9.62
N SER A 244 3.31 21.13 -8.40
CA SER A 244 4.63 20.51 -8.20
C SER A 244 4.77 19.13 -8.88
N TYR A 245 3.64 18.46 -9.17
CA TYR A 245 3.63 17.17 -9.85
C TYR A 245 3.50 17.25 -11.38
N GLU A 246 3.67 18.42 -12.01
CA GLU A 246 3.53 18.59 -13.46
C GLU A 246 4.39 17.60 -14.26
N VAL A 247 5.66 17.43 -13.87
CA VAL A 247 6.57 16.48 -14.55
C VAL A 247 6.09 15.04 -14.43
N LEU A 248 5.59 14.62 -13.27
CA LEU A 248 5.03 13.27 -13.08
C LEU A 248 3.75 13.08 -13.89
N ARG A 249 2.89 14.09 -13.90
CA ARG A 249 1.63 14.11 -14.66
C ARG A 249 1.90 13.93 -16.16
N ASP A 250 2.82 14.71 -16.71
CA ASP A 250 3.16 14.65 -18.12
C ASP A 250 3.89 13.36 -18.48
N ALA A 251 4.82 12.91 -17.63
CA ALA A 251 5.52 11.64 -17.82
C ALA A 251 4.54 10.45 -17.87
N TYR A 252 3.52 10.48 -17.01
CA TYR A 252 2.47 9.47 -16.99
C TYR A 252 1.59 9.55 -18.24
N LEU A 253 0.99 10.71 -18.53
CA LEU A 253 0.02 10.88 -19.61
C LEU A 253 0.62 10.67 -21.00
N GLN A 254 1.93 10.90 -21.15
CA GLN A 254 2.65 10.76 -22.43
C GLN A 254 3.50 9.49 -22.52
N ASP A 255 3.47 8.63 -21.50
CA ASP A 255 4.28 7.40 -21.42
C ASP A 255 5.79 7.64 -21.63
N TYR A 256 6.34 8.69 -21.01
CA TYR A 256 7.77 8.99 -21.08
C TYR A 256 8.61 8.20 -20.06
N ALA A 257 7.98 7.62 -19.05
CA ALA A 257 8.58 6.69 -18.10
C ALA A 257 7.50 5.76 -17.54
N ALA A 258 7.92 4.57 -17.09
CA ALA A 258 7.04 3.69 -16.34
C ALA A 258 6.78 4.33 -14.96
N ILE A 259 5.52 4.47 -14.55
CA ILE A 259 5.18 4.90 -13.19
C ILE A 259 4.46 3.77 -12.48
N THR A 260 4.92 3.46 -11.26
CA THR A 260 4.35 2.39 -10.44
C THR A 260 4.41 2.75 -8.95
N PRO A 261 3.30 2.59 -8.20
CA PRO A 261 1.93 2.58 -8.70
C PRO A 261 1.55 3.90 -9.40
N ASN A 262 0.53 3.89 -10.24
CA ASN A 262 0.07 5.04 -11.01
C ASN A 262 -1.39 5.45 -10.68
N PRO A 263 -1.87 6.61 -11.20
CA PRO A 263 -3.23 7.10 -10.96
C PRO A 263 -4.35 6.11 -11.30
N PHE A 264 -4.22 5.33 -12.38
CA PHE A 264 -5.18 4.27 -12.73
C PHE A 264 -5.22 3.18 -11.66
N ASN A 265 -4.05 2.71 -11.19
CA ASN A 265 -3.97 1.69 -10.13
C ASN A 265 -4.73 2.16 -8.88
N HIS A 266 -4.53 3.42 -8.48
CA HIS A 266 -5.23 4.00 -7.34
C HIS A 266 -6.75 4.08 -7.55
N ALA A 267 -7.22 4.59 -8.69
CA ALA A 267 -8.64 4.72 -8.97
C ALA A 267 -9.38 3.35 -8.97
N VAL A 268 -8.75 2.32 -9.52
CA VAL A 268 -9.37 1.00 -9.66
C VAL A 268 -9.34 0.20 -8.36
N PHE A 269 -8.30 0.33 -7.53
CA PHE A 269 -8.14 -0.53 -6.36
C PHE A 269 -8.27 0.18 -5.02
N ALA A 270 -7.65 1.36 -4.85
CA ALA A 270 -7.48 1.99 -3.54
C ALA A 270 -8.44 3.15 -3.27
N ASN A 271 -9.23 3.59 -4.26
CA ASN A 271 -10.26 4.60 -4.03
C ASN A 271 -11.30 4.05 -3.04
N LYS A 272 -11.47 4.74 -1.90
CA LYS A 272 -12.38 4.32 -0.82
C LYS A 272 -13.83 4.17 -1.27
N ASP A 273 -14.25 4.93 -2.29
CA ASP A 273 -15.61 4.81 -2.84
C ASP A 273 -15.86 3.41 -3.45
N ASN A 274 -14.80 2.69 -3.85
CA ASN A 274 -14.91 1.32 -4.37
C ASN A 274 -15.45 0.34 -3.33
N LEU A 275 -15.20 0.59 -2.04
CA LEU A 275 -15.77 -0.24 -0.96
C LEU A 275 -17.30 -0.14 -0.90
N CYS A 276 -17.90 0.97 -1.36
CA CYS A 276 -19.37 1.08 -1.47
C CYS A 276 -19.95 0.15 -2.55
N ILE A 277 -19.13 -0.23 -3.54
CA ILE A 277 -19.50 -1.18 -4.60
C ILE A 277 -19.24 -2.60 -4.11
N LEU A 278 -18.04 -2.86 -3.60
CA LEU A 278 -17.58 -4.19 -3.19
C LEU A 278 -18.35 -4.75 -1.98
N SER A 279 -19.00 -3.90 -1.18
CA SER A 279 -19.84 -4.31 -0.04
C SER A 279 -21.35 -4.28 -0.33
N ASN A 280 -21.78 -4.08 -1.59
CA ASN A 280 -23.19 -3.95 -1.94
C ASN A 280 -23.64 -5.03 -2.94
N ARG A 281 -24.60 -5.87 -2.53
CA ARG A 281 -25.16 -6.96 -3.33
C ARG A 281 -25.70 -6.48 -4.68
N GLU A 282 -26.54 -5.45 -4.69
CA GLU A 282 -27.20 -4.95 -5.91
C GLU A 282 -26.17 -4.42 -6.92
N HIS A 283 -25.13 -3.74 -6.45
CA HIS A 283 -24.03 -3.31 -7.32
C HIS A 283 -23.28 -4.51 -7.90
N LEU A 284 -22.92 -5.50 -7.09
CA LEU A 284 -22.22 -6.70 -7.55
C LEU A 284 -23.05 -7.50 -8.58
N ASP A 285 -24.36 -7.61 -8.36
CA ASP A 285 -25.30 -8.24 -9.30
C ASP A 285 -25.34 -7.48 -10.62
N SER A 286 -25.43 -6.14 -10.58
CA SER A 286 -25.45 -5.29 -11.78
C SER A 286 -24.16 -5.38 -12.61
N LEU A 287 -23.03 -5.71 -11.96
CA LEU A 287 -21.74 -5.91 -12.58
C LEU A 287 -21.56 -7.35 -13.11
N GLY A 288 -22.48 -8.27 -12.79
CA GLY A 288 -22.39 -9.67 -13.19
C GLY A 288 -21.31 -10.45 -12.43
N VAL A 289 -21.01 -10.08 -11.19
CA VAL A 289 -20.03 -10.79 -10.36
C VAL A 289 -20.57 -12.17 -9.97
N ASP A 290 -19.75 -13.22 -10.08
CA ASP A 290 -20.14 -14.58 -9.69
C ASP A 290 -20.57 -14.67 -8.22
N LEU A 291 -21.64 -15.44 -7.95
CA LEU A 291 -22.21 -15.59 -6.59
C LEU A 291 -21.18 -16.02 -5.54
N SER A 292 -20.22 -16.89 -5.89
CA SER A 292 -19.18 -17.34 -4.96
C SER A 292 -18.18 -16.24 -4.59
N ILE A 293 -17.88 -15.33 -5.53
CA ILE A 293 -17.04 -14.15 -5.28
C ILE A 293 -17.81 -13.15 -4.43
N GLN A 294 -19.08 -12.94 -4.78
CA GLN A 294 -20.00 -12.08 -4.06
C GLN A 294 -20.16 -12.46 -2.58
N GLU A 295 -20.24 -13.76 -2.25
CA GLU A 295 -20.29 -14.24 -0.86
C GLU A 295 -19.01 -13.92 -0.10
N ILE A 296 -17.84 -14.11 -0.72
CA ILE A 296 -16.54 -13.80 -0.10
C ILE A 296 -16.44 -12.30 0.20
N LEU A 297 -16.80 -11.44 -0.76
CA LEU A 297 -16.75 -10.00 -0.60
C LEU A 297 -17.66 -9.53 0.53
N LEU A 298 -18.95 -9.91 0.53
CA LEU A 298 -19.90 -9.46 1.55
C LEU A 298 -19.63 -10.02 2.95
N SER A 299 -18.92 -11.14 3.08
CA SER A 299 -18.57 -11.69 4.39
C SER A 299 -17.41 -10.95 5.06
N HIS A 300 -16.53 -10.34 4.25
CA HIS A 300 -15.24 -9.81 4.73
C HIS A 300 -15.01 -8.34 4.40
N ILE A 301 -15.92 -7.67 3.69
CA ILE A 301 -15.90 -6.22 3.48
C ILE A 301 -17.11 -5.64 4.21
N PRO A 302 -16.89 -4.88 5.31
CA PRO A 302 -17.96 -4.23 6.03
C PRO A 302 -18.79 -3.33 5.10
N GLU A 303 -20.09 -3.27 5.37
CA GLU A 303 -21.00 -2.38 4.65
C GLU A 303 -20.47 -0.95 4.66
N THR A 304 -20.21 -0.43 3.46
CA THR A 304 -19.70 0.92 3.28
C THR A 304 -20.71 1.73 2.50
N VAL A 305 -21.13 2.85 3.09
CA VAL A 305 -22.14 3.73 2.52
C VAL A 305 -21.62 5.14 2.36
N LYS A 306 -21.90 5.75 1.21
CA LYS A 306 -21.57 7.15 0.97
C LYS A 306 -22.58 8.05 1.69
N VAL A 307 -22.07 8.99 2.49
CA VAL A 307 -22.93 10.00 3.13
C VAL A 307 -23.53 10.89 2.04
N SER A 308 -24.84 11.10 2.09
CA SER A 308 -25.60 11.94 1.17
C SER A 308 -26.70 12.68 1.92
N SER A 309 -27.30 13.70 1.30
CA SER A 309 -28.46 14.40 1.88
C SER A 309 -29.64 13.48 2.18
N LYS A 310 -29.74 12.33 1.50
CA LYS A 310 -30.86 11.37 1.65
C LYS A 310 -30.72 10.47 2.89
N ASN A 311 -29.50 10.12 3.29
CA ASN A 311 -29.26 9.16 4.39
C ASN A 311 -28.66 9.82 5.64
N GLU A 312 -28.40 11.13 5.60
CA GLU A 312 -27.65 11.83 6.63
C GLU A 312 -28.29 11.73 8.04
N GLU A 313 -29.60 11.89 8.14
CA GLU A 313 -30.30 11.84 9.44
C GLU A 313 -30.28 10.44 10.05
N SER A 314 -30.42 9.41 9.22
CA SER A 314 -30.30 8.02 9.65
C SER A 314 -28.89 7.72 10.13
N LEU A 315 -27.87 8.12 9.38
CA LEU A 315 -26.46 7.93 9.74
C LEU A 315 -26.09 8.68 11.03
N TRP A 316 -26.64 9.88 11.26
CA TRP A 316 -26.44 10.59 12.53
C TRP A 316 -27.08 9.85 13.72
N THR A 317 -28.28 9.31 13.51
CA THR A 317 -29.03 8.56 14.54
C THR A 317 -28.28 7.29 14.92
N ASN A 318 -27.81 6.52 13.93
CA ASN A 318 -27.11 5.25 14.10
C ASN A 318 -25.59 5.38 14.17
N ARG A 319 -25.05 6.61 14.25
CA ARG A 319 -23.60 6.90 14.13
C ARG A 319 -22.69 6.01 14.97
N LYS A 320 -23.12 5.53 16.14
CA LYS A 320 -22.30 4.71 17.03
C LYS A 320 -21.82 3.41 16.38
N GLU A 321 -22.50 2.95 15.33
CA GLU A 321 -22.18 1.74 14.57
C GLU A 321 -21.22 2.02 13.40
N TYR A 322 -20.89 3.30 13.13
CA TYR A 322 -20.13 3.71 11.96
C TYR A 322 -18.80 4.37 12.31
N PHE A 323 -17.85 4.21 11.38
CA PHE A 323 -16.66 5.04 11.26
C PHE A 323 -16.84 5.96 10.05
N PHE A 324 -16.68 7.26 10.25
CA PHE A 324 -16.79 8.26 9.19
C PHE A 324 -15.40 8.60 8.68
N LYS A 325 -15.15 8.35 7.39
CA LYS A 325 -13.89 8.66 6.70
C LYS A 325 -14.17 9.59 5.51
N PRO A 326 -13.29 10.56 5.20
CA PRO A 326 -13.41 11.32 3.96
C PRO A 326 -13.11 10.41 2.75
N SER A 327 -13.81 10.64 1.64
CA SER A 327 -13.59 9.90 0.39
C SER A 327 -12.20 10.15 -0.21
N GLN A 328 -11.65 11.36 0.02
CA GLN A 328 -10.29 11.73 -0.38
C GLN A 328 -9.51 12.19 0.85
N GLY A 329 -8.28 11.69 1.01
CA GLY A 329 -7.38 12.03 2.11
C GLY A 329 -6.48 10.87 2.53
N TYR A 330 -5.25 11.21 2.92
CA TYR A 330 -4.20 10.30 3.36
C TYR A 330 -3.95 10.38 4.89
N GLY A 331 -3.46 9.29 5.48
CA GLY A 331 -2.88 9.28 6.83
C GLY A 331 -3.86 9.46 8.00
N SER A 332 -4.99 8.77 8.02
CA SER A 332 -5.98 8.77 9.13
C SER A 332 -6.54 10.14 9.53
N ARG A 333 -6.25 11.21 8.76
CA ARG A 333 -6.75 12.55 9.03
C ARG A 333 -8.26 12.57 8.81
N ALA A 334 -8.99 13.13 9.78
CA ALA A 334 -10.45 13.24 9.78
C ALA A 334 -11.23 11.92 9.74
N VAL A 335 -10.67 10.82 10.28
CA VAL A 335 -11.45 9.61 10.61
C VAL A 335 -12.13 9.79 11.96
N TYR A 336 -13.44 9.64 12.01
CA TYR A 336 -14.23 9.79 13.22
C TYR A 336 -14.95 8.50 13.57
N ARG A 337 -14.67 7.97 14.75
CA ARG A 337 -15.58 7.00 15.38
C ARG A 337 -16.90 7.69 15.72
N GLY A 338 -18.01 7.16 15.24
CA GLY A 338 -19.29 7.82 15.42
C GLY A 338 -19.77 7.86 16.88
N ASP A 339 -19.32 6.93 17.73
CA ASP A 339 -19.58 6.99 19.18
C ASP A 339 -18.87 8.16 19.90
N LYS A 340 -17.81 8.70 19.30
CA LYS A 340 -17.09 9.90 19.76
C LYS A 340 -17.49 11.17 19.01
N LEU A 341 -18.43 11.08 18.07
CA LEU A 341 -18.77 12.18 17.18
C LEU A 341 -19.85 13.08 17.78
N THR A 342 -19.56 14.38 17.86
CA THR A 342 -20.46 15.40 18.41
C THR A 342 -21.29 16.08 17.32
N LYS A 343 -22.46 16.62 17.69
CA LYS A 343 -23.37 17.28 16.73
C LYS A 343 -22.73 18.51 16.06
N GLY A 344 -21.84 19.20 16.78
CA GLY A 344 -21.06 20.32 16.24
C GLY A 344 -20.09 19.87 15.16
N VAL A 345 -19.30 18.82 15.43
CA VAL A 345 -18.36 18.25 14.46
C VAL A 345 -19.10 17.71 13.23
N TRP A 346 -20.22 17.01 13.43
CA TRP A 346 -21.08 16.51 12.34
C TRP A 346 -21.52 17.64 11.40
N LYS A 347 -22.07 18.72 11.95
CA LYS A 347 -22.51 19.86 11.14
C LYS A 347 -21.35 20.51 10.38
N LEU A 348 -20.23 20.73 11.06
CA LEU A 348 -19.09 21.45 10.49
C LEU A 348 -18.34 20.64 9.43
N ARG A 349 -18.17 19.33 9.65
CA ARG A 349 -17.27 18.48 8.85
C ARG A 349 -18.00 17.54 7.90
N ILE A 350 -19.28 17.25 8.14
CA ILE A 350 -20.06 16.31 7.33
C ILE A 350 -21.16 17.05 6.58
N LYS A 351 -22.07 17.77 7.26
CA LYS A 351 -23.12 18.57 6.58
C LYS A 351 -22.55 19.63 5.64
N ALA A 352 -21.53 20.36 6.08
CA ALA A 352 -20.96 21.44 5.29
C ALA A 352 -20.37 20.96 3.94
N ILE A 353 -19.99 19.68 3.84
CA ILE A 353 -19.50 19.09 2.59
C ILE A 353 -20.67 18.73 1.66
N LEU A 354 -21.78 18.24 2.23
CA LEU A 354 -22.99 17.86 1.47
C LEU A 354 -23.70 19.05 0.84
N HIS A 355 -23.61 20.24 1.45
CA HIS A 355 -24.27 21.47 0.99
C HIS A 355 -23.35 22.41 0.18
N LYS A 356 -22.11 21.99 -0.11
CA LYS A 356 -21.14 22.73 -0.95
C LYS A 356 -20.99 22.17 -2.36
N LYS A 357 -21.68 21.07 -2.67
CA LYS A 357 -21.89 20.54 -4.03
C LYS A 357 -23.30 20.90 -4.46
#